data_AF-A0A831ZYD8-F1
#
_entry.id   AF-A0A831ZYD8-F1
#
_cell.length_a   1.000
_cell.length_b   1.000
_cell.length_c   1.000
_cell.angle_alpha   90.00
_cell.angle_beta   90.00
_cell.angle_gamma   90.00
#
_symmetry.space_group_name_H-M   'P 1'
#
loop_
_entity.id
_entity.type
_entity.pdbx_description
1 polymer ?
#
loop_
_entity_poly.entity_id
_entity_poly.type
_entity_poly.pdbx_seq_one_letter_code
_entity_poly.pdbx_strand_id
1 'polypeptide(L)'
;MNVVTAQAFLQGTSQNECFYVGFLKLNGGWIPLCALKDPETSTTLDMIYVSRSYDPMAALTSAYAEKVAAVEQTFVQFLMPEEIRNLVDRYALGFVAEIAHEEGCGCGCGCGG
;
A
#
# COMPACT_ATOMS: atom_id res chain seq x y z
N MET A 1 3.69 -7.05 7.27
CA MET A 1 4.01 -6.07 6.20
C MET A 1 5.48 -6.21 5.86
N ASN A 2 5.80 -6.31 4.57
CA ASN A 2 7.18 -6.33 4.07
C ASN A 2 7.50 -5.00 3.39
N VAL A 3 8.58 -4.32 3.79
CA VAL A 3 8.97 -3.02 3.21
C VAL A 3 10.30 -3.17 2.50
N VAL A 4 10.32 -2.79 1.23
CA VAL A 4 11.50 -2.86 0.37
C VAL A 4 11.66 -1.55 -0.40
N THR A 5 12.85 -1.33 -0.99
CA THR A 5 13.00 -0.22 -1.94
C THR A 5 12.13 -0.47 -3.17
N ALA A 6 11.63 0.58 -3.79
CA ALA A 6 10.82 0.45 -5.00
C ALA A 6 11.60 -0.25 -6.13
N GLN A 7 12.91 -0.01 -6.23
CA GLN A 7 13.78 -0.72 -7.17
C GLN A 7 13.82 -2.22 -6.90
N ALA A 8 14.01 -2.63 -5.64
CA ALA A 8 14.06 -4.05 -5.27
C ALA A 8 12.70 -4.73 -5.52
N PHE A 9 11.59 -4.06 -5.20
CA PHE A 9 10.25 -4.55 -5.49
C PHE A 9 10.06 -4.80 -6.99
N LEU A 10 10.34 -3.80 -7.83
CA LEU A 10 10.13 -3.88 -9.28
C LEU A 10 11.08 -4.87 -9.97
N GLN A 11 12.27 -5.13 -9.43
CA GLN A 11 13.20 -6.14 -9.95
C GLN A 11 12.82 -7.56 -9.49
N GLY A 12 12.27 -7.70 -8.29
CA GLY A 12 11.88 -8.99 -7.72
C GLY A 12 10.48 -9.49 -8.12
N THR A 13 9.69 -8.64 -8.79
CA THR A 13 8.29 -8.94 -9.15
C THR A 13 8.18 -9.33 -10.63
N SER A 14 7.51 -10.44 -10.92
CA SER A 14 7.23 -10.85 -12.30
C SER A 14 6.23 -9.90 -12.98
N GLN A 15 6.39 -9.65 -14.28
CA GLN A 15 5.49 -8.77 -15.04
C GLN A 15 4.04 -9.28 -15.09
N ASN A 16 3.79 -10.55 -14.82
CA ASN A 16 2.45 -11.14 -14.79
C ASN A 16 1.80 -11.13 -13.40
N GLU A 17 2.51 -10.65 -12.37
CA GLU A 17 1.92 -10.45 -11.06
C GLU A 17 1.10 -9.16 -11.05
N CYS A 18 0.14 -9.08 -10.14
CA CYS A 18 -0.73 -7.93 -10.01
C CYS A 18 -0.96 -7.63 -8.53
N PHE A 19 -1.17 -6.36 -8.22
CA PHE A 19 -1.32 -5.88 -6.85
C PHE A 19 -2.48 -4.90 -6.74
N TYR A 20 -3.20 -4.98 -5.64
CA TYR A 20 -4.16 -3.96 -5.23
C TYR A 20 -3.44 -2.77 -4.63
N VAL A 21 -3.84 -1.57 -5.07
CA VAL A 21 -3.35 -0.28 -4.58
C VAL A 21 -4.54 0.59 -4.22
N GLY A 22 -4.50 1.17 -3.02
CA GLY A 22 -5.49 2.13 -2.54
C GLY A 22 -5.26 3.52 -3.12
N PHE A 23 -6.34 4.24 -3.36
CA PHE A 23 -6.35 5.62 -3.83
C PHE A 23 -7.31 6.46 -3.01
N LEU A 24 -6.91 7.71 -2.77
CA LEU A 24 -7.68 8.72 -2.08
C LEU A 24 -7.98 9.86 -3.06
N LYS A 25 -9.23 10.33 -3.06
CA LYS A 25 -9.60 11.55 -3.78
C LYS A 25 -9.51 12.75 -2.85
N LEU A 26 -8.68 13.72 -3.22
CA LEU A 26 -8.43 14.95 -2.48
C LEU A 26 -8.48 16.14 -3.46
N ASN A 27 -9.25 17.18 -3.13
CA ASN A 27 -9.33 18.41 -3.93
C ASN A 27 -9.60 18.14 -5.43
N GLY A 28 -10.48 17.20 -5.73
CA GLY A 28 -10.79 16.79 -7.11
C GLY A 28 -9.78 15.86 -7.80
N GLY A 29 -8.62 15.57 -7.19
CA GLY A 29 -7.58 14.71 -7.76
C GLY A 29 -7.46 13.35 -7.05
N TRP A 30 -7.11 12.30 -7.80
CA TRP A 30 -6.78 10.98 -7.24
C TRP A 30 -5.29 10.88 -6.95
N ILE A 31 -4.95 10.43 -5.74
CA ILE A 31 -3.57 10.10 -5.35
C ILE A 31 -3.51 8.67 -4.81
N PRO A 32 -2.41 7.94 -5.02
CA PRO A 32 -2.20 6.66 -4.37
C PRO A 32 -2.10 6.85 -2.85
N LEU A 33 -2.47 5.82 -2.10
CA LEU A 33 -2.28 5.76 -0.67
C LEU A 33 -0.79 5.64 -0.36
N CYS A 34 -0.20 6.75 0.07
CA CYS A 34 1.20 6.83 0.46
C CYS A 34 1.37 7.06 1.96
N ALA A 35 2.53 6.66 2.49
CA ALA A 35 2.94 6.89 3.87
C ALA A 35 4.42 7.32 3.94
N LEU A 36 4.81 7.74 5.14
CA LEU A 36 6.22 7.84 5.53
C LEU A 36 6.72 6.44 5.87
N LYS A 37 7.82 6.01 5.27
CA LYS A 37 8.56 4.84 5.75
C LYS A 37 9.03 5.06 7.18
N ASP A 38 9.56 6.25 7.46
CA ASP A 38 10.08 6.63 8.77
C ASP A 38 9.63 8.05 9.13
N PRO A 39 8.63 8.20 10.00
CA PRO A 39 8.12 9.52 10.39
C PRO A 39 9.06 10.30 11.31
N GLU A 40 10.06 9.65 11.92
CA GLU A 40 11.03 10.33 12.79
C GLU A 40 12.10 11.07 11.98
N THR A 41 12.34 10.63 10.73
CA THR A 41 13.44 11.14 9.90
C THR A 41 12.99 11.86 8.63
N SER A 42 11.71 11.77 8.25
CA SER A 42 11.17 12.43 7.06
C SER A 42 9.80 13.04 7.31
N THR A 43 9.52 14.14 6.63
CA THR A 43 8.19 14.77 6.55
C THR A 43 7.52 14.56 5.20
N THR A 44 8.18 13.90 4.25
CA THR A 44 7.71 13.73 2.88
C THR A 44 7.34 12.28 2.63
N LEU A 45 6.09 12.04 2.21
CA LEU A 45 5.60 10.70 1.84
C LEU A 45 6.52 10.07 0.79
N ASP A 46 7.06 8.89 1.10
CA ASP A 46 8.10 8.23 0.31
C ASP A 46 7.80 6.73 0.08
N MET A 47 6.64 6.25 0.54
CA MET A 47 6.26 4.84 0.47
C MET A 47 4.84 4.66 -0.06
N ILE A 48 4.64 3.71 -0.97
CA ILE A 48 3.32 3.25 -1.43
C ILE A 48 2.95 1.90 -0.79
N TYR A 49 1.67 1.68 -0.52
CA TYR A 49 1.15 0.37 -0.12
C TYR A 49 0.67 -0.44 -1.32
N VAL A 50 1.01 -1.73 -1.33
CA VAL A 50 0.54 -2.72 -2.31
C VAL A 50 0.06 -3.97 -1.57
N SER A 51 -0.89 -4.71 -2.14
CA SER A 51 -1.31 -6.01 -1.62
C SER A 51 -1.58 -7.00 -2.73
N ARG A 52 -1.40 -8.29 -2.48
CA ARG A 52 -1.91 -9.34 -3.38
C ARG A 52 -3.41 -9.61 -3.18
N SER A 53 -4.02 -9.05 -2.14
CA SER A 53 -5.43 -9.27 -1.79
C SER A 53 -6.20 -7.95 -1.68
N TYR A 54 -7.46 -7.96 -2.11
CA TYR A 54 -8.30 -6.76 -2.08
C TYR A 54 -8.64 -6.32 -0.66
N ASP A 55 -9.10 -7.23 0.20
CA ASP A 55 -9.65 -6.88 1.52
C ASP A 55 -8.65 -6.16 2.43
N PRO A 56 -7.37 -6.59 2.56
CA PRO A 56 -6.38 -5.84 3.33
C PRO A 56 -6.15 -4.42 2.80
N MET A 57 -6.15 -4.27 1.47
CA MET A 57 -5.94 -2.95 0.84
C MET A 57 -7.16 -2.04 1.03
N ALA A 58 -8.37 -2.58 0.87
CA ALA A 58 -9.60 -1.85 1.11
C ALA A 58 -9.71 -1.39 2.56
N ALA A 59 -9.46 -2.29 3.52
CA ALA A 59 -9.47 -1.97 4.95
C ALA A 59 -8.45 -0.87 5.30
N LEU A 60 -7.22 -0.97 4.79
CA LEU A 60 -6.18 0.04 5.00
C LEU A 60 -6.59 1.40 4.41
N THR A 61 -7.11 1.41 3.19
CA THR A 61 -7.52 2.63 2.49
C THR A 61 -8.65 3.34 3.23
N SER A 62 -9.67 2.61 3.67
CA SER A 62 -10.77 3.15 4.47
C SER A 62 -10.30 3.70 5.81
N ALA A 63 -9.45 2.96 6.54
CA ALA A 63 -8.93 3.40 7.83
C ALA A 63 -8.07 4.67 7.75
N TYR A 64 -7.38 4.90 6.62
CA TYR A 64 -6.65 6.14 6.38
C TYR A 64 -7.59 7.29 5.98
N ALA A 65 -8.59 7.03 5.14
CA ALA A 65 -9.56 8.03 4.73
C ALA A 65 -10.31 8.64 5.93
N GLU A 66 -10.68 7.83 6.93
CA GLU A 66 -11.33 8.29 8.16
C GLU A 66 -10.47 9.29 8.97
N LYS A 67 -9.14 9.23 8.83
CA LYS A 67 -8.20 10.10 9.54
C LYS A 67 -7.90 11.40 8.80
N VAL A 68 -8.28 11.50 7.53
CA VAL A 68 -7.97 12.65 6.67
C VAL A 68 -9.28 13.30 6.22
N ALA A 69 -9.70 14.34 6.95
CA ALA A 69 -10.99 15.01 6.74
C ALA A 69 -11.19 15.57 5.31
N ALA A 70 -10.11 15.80 4.56
CA ALA A 70 -10.16 16.29 3.18
C ALA A 70 -10.49 15.19 2.15
N VAL A 71 -10.50 13.90 2.54
CA VAL A 71 -10.78 12.79 1.62
C VAL A 71 -12.25 12.82 1.21
N GLU A 72 -12.48 12.94 -0.09
CA GLU A 72 -13.82 12.94 -0.69
C GLU A 72 -14.31 11.52 -0.94
N GLN A 73 -13.42 10.66 -1.45
CA GLN A 73 -13.73 9.29 -1.90
C GLN A 73 -12.49 8.41 -1.80
N THR A 74 -12.72 7.10 -1.71
CA THR A 74 -11.67 6.06 -1.76
C THR A 74 -11.91 5.11 -2.91
N PHE A 75 -10.83 4.56 -3.47
CA PHE A 75 -10.89 3.54 -4.51
C PHE A 75 -9.74 2.56 -4.34
N VAL A 76 -9.91 1.31 -4.74
CA VAL A 76 -8.85 0.30 -4.76
C VAL A 76 -8.77 -0.26 -6.18
N GLN A 77 -7.58 -0.21 -6.78
CA GLN A 77 -7.35 -0.67 -8.14
C GLN A 77 -6.37 -1.83 -8.17
N PHE A 78 -6.61 -2.77 -9.08
CA PHE A 78 -5.68 -3.85 -9.39
C PHE A 78 -4.72 -3.38 -10.50
N LEU A 79 -3.42 -3.38 -10.20
CA LEU A 79 -2.39 -2.78 -11.04
C LEU A 79 -1.26 -3.77 -11.34
N MET A 80 -0.74 -3.65 -12.55
CA MET A 80 0.48 -4.32 -13.01
C MET A 80 1.74 -3.61 -12.47
N PRO A 81 2.89 -4.29 -12.41
CA PRO A 81 4.16 -3.71 -11.93
C PRO A 81 4.59 -2.47 -12.70
N GLU A 82 4.26 -2.37 -13.99
CA GLU A 82 4.53 -1.19 -14.82
C GLU A 82 3.68 0.02 -14.42
N GLU A 83 2.42 -0.19 -14.03
CA GLU A 83 1.55 0.87 -13.53
C GLU A 83 2.02 1.33 -12.15
N ILE A 84 2.45 0.40 -11.30
CA ILE A 84 3.05 0.70 -10.00
C ILE A 84 4.35 1.50 -10.17
N ARG A 85 5.19 1.14 -11.14
CA ARG A 85 6.39 1.92 -11.50
C ARG A 85 6.01 3.36 -11.88
N ASN A 86 4.99 3.54 -12.70
CA ASN A 86 4.54 4.89 -13.07
C ASN A 86 4.11 5.73 -11.87
N LEU A 87 3.47 5.11 -10.87
CA LEU A 87 3.11 5.79 -9.61
C LEU A 87 4.36 6.13 -8.78
N VAL A 88 5.27 5.17 -8.61
CA VAL A 88 6.53 5.35 -7.90
C VAL A 88 7.31 6.53 -8.49
N ASP A 89 7.47 6.57 -9.82
CA ASP A 89 8.21 7.62 -10.50
C ASP A 89 7.50 8.98 -10.42
N ARG A 90 6.17 9.00 -10.64
CA ARG A 90 5.37 10.22 -10.62
C ARG A 90 5.34 10.91 -9.26
N TYR A 91 5.32 10.13 -8.18
CA TYR A 91 5.25 10.64 -6.81
C TYR A 91 6.61 10.59 -6.09
N ALA A 92 7.69 10.26 -6.80
CA ALA A 92 9.06 10.15 -6.27
C ALA A 92 9.15 9.25 -5.02
N LEU A 93 8.46 8.11 -5.04
CA LEU A 93 8.38 7.18 -3.90
C LEU A 93 9.63 6.29 -3.88
N GLY A 94 10.31 6.21 -2.73
CA GLY A 94 11.50 5.39 -2.56
C GLY A 94 11.20 3.94 -2.17
N PHE A 95 10.01 3.68 -1.62
CA PHE A 95 9.69 2.43 -0.94
C PHE A 95 8.33 1.87 -1.33
N VAL A 96 8.23 0.54 -1.24
CA VAL A 96 6.99 -0.21 -1.41
C VAL A 96 6.77 -1.04 -0.15
N ALA A 97 5.59 -0.88 0.45
CA ALA A 97 5.10 -1.71 1.55
C ALA A 97 4.10 -2.72 1.03
N GLU A 98 4.50 -3.99 0.93
CA GLU A 98 3.58 -5.08 0.65
C GLU A 98 2.88 -5.50 1.95
N ILE A 99 1.59 -5.23 2.02
CA ILE A 99 0.72 -5.73 3.09
C ILE A 99 0.34 -7.17 2.77
N ALA A 100 0.95 -8.10 3.50
CA ALA A 100 0.59 -9.51 3.43
C ALA A 100 -0.85 -9.70 3.93
N HIS A 101 -1.59 -10.60 3.27
CA HIS A 101 -2.72 -11.24 3.92
C HIS A 101 -2.12 -12.09 5.04
N GLU A 102 -2.39 -11.76 6.31
CA GLU A 102 -2.23 -12.77 7.34
C GLU A 102 -3.19 -13.90 6.96
N GLU A 103 -2.67 -15.01 6.42
CA GLU A 103 -3.37 -16.28 6.55
C GLU A 103 -3.76 -16.37 8.02
N GLY A 104 -5.07 -16.48 8.25
CA GLY A 104 -5.73 -16.02 9.45
C GLY A 104 -4.96 -16.34 10.72
N CYS A 105 -5.11 -15.46 11.72
CA CYS A 105 -4.84 -15.79 13.11
C CYS A 105 -5.25 -17.26 13.37
N GLY A 106 -4.27 -18.15 13.32
CA GLY A 106 -4.39 -19.51 13.76
C GLY A 106 -4.44 -19.41 15.26
N CYS A 107 -5.60 -19.01 15.79
CA CYS A 107 -5.97 -19.15 17.18
C CYS A 107 -6.13 -20.65 17.48
N GLY A 108 -5.11 -21.46 17.18
CA GLY A 108 -4.81 -22.68 17.90
C GLY A 108 -4.21 -22.24 19.22
N CYS A 109 -5.05 -21.73 20.11
CA CYS A 109 -4.73 -21.59 21.53
C CYS A 109 -4.45 -22.99 22.10
N GLY A 110 -3.28 -23.53 21.81
CA GLY A 110 -2.63 -24.56 22.60
C GLY A 110 -1.98 -23.87 23.79
N CYS A 111 -2.81 -23.31 24.68
CA CYS A 111 -2.35 -22.94 26.01
C CYS A 111 -1.83 -24.22 26.67
N GLY A 112 -0.62 -24.15 27.22
CA GLY A 112 -0.02 -25.23 27.97
C GLY A 112 -0.94 -25.71 29.10
N GLY A 113 -1.02 -27.03 29.22
CA GLY A 113 -1.67 -27.82 30.26
C GLY A 113 -1.34 -29.27 30.05
#